data_AF-A0A366I1X2-F1
#
_entry.id   AF-A0A366I1X2-F1
#
_cell.length_a   1.000
_cell.length_b   1.000
_cell.length_c   1.000
_cell.angle_alpha   90.00
_cell.angle_beta   90.00
_cell.angle_gamma   90.00
#
_symmetry.space_group_name_H-M   'P 1'
#
loop_
_entity.id
_entity.type
_entity.pdbx_description
1 polymer ?
#
loop_
_entity_poly.entity_id
_entity_poly.type
_entity_poly.pdbx_seq_one_letter_code
_entity_poly.pdbx_strand_id
1 'polypeptide(L)'
;MSRLFAIAQKDNIGLGGRDIVPDKNTQMENSYPFSHRYKNKLNLVAMAVQEPTLSFINPQTKKPFTRQEFTQFAEEYLGNNIIFWSTRSLWLSRKYYWNPADDLC
;
A
#
# COMPACT_ATOMS: atom_id res chain seq x y z
N MET A 1 -13.59 9.42 -5.64
CA MET A 1 -13.19 8.56 -4.50
C MET A 1 -14.24 8.47 -3.39
N SER A 2 -14.91 9.56 -2.98
CA SER A 2 -15.86 9.54 -1.84
C SER A 2 -16.94 8.46 -1.88
N ARG A 3 -17.54 8.19 -3.06
CA ARG A 3 -18.60 7.17 -3.21
C ARG A 3 -18.10 5.75 -2.89
N LEU A 4 -16.86 5.42 -3.27
CA LEU A 4 -16.27 4.10 -3.00
C LEU A 4 -16.17 3.82 -1.50
N PHE A 5 -15.64 4.79 -0.74
CA PHE A 5 -15.50 4.66 0.71
C PHE A 5 -16.84 4.60 1.42
N ALA A 6 -17.83 5.37 0.96
CA ALA A 6 -19.18 5.33 1.52
C ALA A 6 -19.86 3.97 1.31
N ILE A 7 -19.73 3.39 0.12
CA ILE A 7 -20.22 2.03 -0.18
C ILE A 7 -19.48 1.02 0.71
N ALA A 8 -18.15 1.12 0.80
CA ALA A 8 -17.35 0.19 1.58
C ALA A 8 -17.71 0.19 3.07
N GLN A 9 -17.93 1.37 3.65
CA GLN A 9 -18.43 1.50 5.02
C GLN A 9 -19.83 0.90 5.17
N LYS A 10 -20.76 1.24 4.27
CA LYS A 10 -22.16 0.82 4.35
C LYS A 10 -22.31 -0.70 4.22
N ASP A 11 -21.58 -1.28 3.26
CA ASP A 11 -21.76 -2.67 2.85
C ASP A 11 -20.70 -3.60 3.47
N ASN A 12 -19.93 -3.11 4.44
CA ASN A 12 -18.89 -3.87 5.15
C ASN A 12 -17.85 -4.50 4.19
N ILE A 13 -17.30 -3.68 3.31
CA ILE A 13 -16.28 -4.10 2.34
C ILE A 13 -14.92 -3.57 2.79
N GLY A 14 -13.92 -4.46 2.86
CA GLY A 14 -12.54 -4.06 3.10
C GLY A 14 -11.95 -3.31 1.91
N LEU A 15 -11.11 -2.31 2.18
CA LEU A 15 -10.40 -1.56 1.14
C LEU A 15 -8.90 -1.82 1.17
N GLY A 16 -8.25 -1.62 0.03
CA GLY A 16 -6.81 -1.69 -0.06
C GLY A 16 -6.21 -0.77 -1.11
N GLY A 17 -4.89 -0.79 -1.21
CA GLY A 17 -4.15 0.04 -2.15
C GLY A 17 -2.70 -0.40 -2.33
N ARG A 18 -2.07 0.13 -3.39
CA ARG A 18 -0.81 -0.41 -3.91
C ARG A 18 0.40 -0.15 -3.04
N ASP A 19 0.68 1.09 -2.68
CA ASP A 19 1.90 1.46 -1.94
C ASP A 19 1.62 2.51 -0.86
N ILE A 20 2.11 2.21 0.35
CA ILE A 20 2.26 3.17 1.44
C ILE A 20 3.59 3.89 1.24
N VAL A 21 3.55 5.18 0.95
CA VAL A 21 4.72 6.06 0.98
C VAL A 21 4.33 7.26 1.83
N PRO A 22 4.90 7.42 3.04
CA PRO A 22 4.52 8.51 3.93
C PRO A 22 4.63 9.86 3.22
N ASP A 23 3.58 10.66 3.36
CA ASP A 23 3.48 12.03 2.84
C ASP A 23 3.74 12.19 1.33
N LYS A 24 3.58 11.14 0.53
CA LYS A 24 3.73 11.25 -0.93
C LYS A 24 2.71 12.23 -1.51
N ASN A 25 3.18 13.36 -2.04
CA ASN A 25 2.35 14.48 -2.54
C ASN A 25 1.13 14.01 -3.35
N THR A 26 1.35 13.19 -4.38
CA THR A 26 0.25 12.74 -5.26
C THR A 26 -0.81 11.91 -4.54
N GLN A 27 -0.45 11.20 -3.48
CA GLN A 27 -1.42 10.46 -2.66
C GLN A 27 -2.10 11.35 -1.63
N MET A 28 -1.36 12.31 -1.05
CA MET A 28 -1.89 13.31 -0.12
C MET A 28 -2.90 14.26 -0.78
N GLU A 29 -2.74 14.56 -2.06
CA GLU A 29 -3.72 15.34 -2.83
C GLU A 29 -4.95 14.50 -3.25
N ASN A 30 -4.86 13.17 -3.17
CA ASN A 30 -5.87 12.27 -3.71
C ASN A 30 -6.36 11.25 -2.69
N SER A 31 -5.78 10.05 -2.64
CA SER A 31 -6.39 8.89 -1.98
C SER A 31 -6.27 8.93 -0.45
N TYR A 32 -5.14 9.40 0.09
CA TYR A 32 -4.85 9.32 1.53
C TYR A 32 -5.81 10.14 2.41
N PRO A 33 -6.26 11.36 2.03
CA PRO A 33 -7.29 12.06 2.79
C PRO A 33 -8.61 11.30 2.92
N PHE A 34 -8.97 10.45 1.93
CA PHE A 34 -10.16 9.61 2.06
C PHE A 34 -9.91 8.48 3.05
N SER A 35 -8.77 7.80 3.00
CA SER A 35 -8.39 6.80 4.01
C SER A 35 -8.42 7.41 5.41
N HIS A 36 -7.80 8.58 5.59
CA HIS A 36 -7.79 9.30 6.87
C HIS A 36 -9.20 9.65 7.37
N ARG A 37 -10.07 10.18 6.49
CA ARG A 37 -11.47 10.53 6.84
C ARG A 37 -12.30 9.32 7.27
N TYR A 38 -12.01 8.15 6.72
CA TYR A 38 -12.69 6.88 7.00
C TYR A 38 -11.91 5.97 7.96
N LYS A 39 -10.83 6.47 8.57
CA LYS A 39 -10.10 5.79 9.63
C LYS A 39 -11.08 5.36 10.72
N ASN A 40 -10.99 4.10 11.14
CA ASN A 40 -11.88 3.46 12.12
C ASN A 40 -13.37 3.38 11.72
N LYS A 41 -13.72 3.67 10.45
CA LYS A 41 -15.08 3.51 9.89
C LYS A 41 -15.19 2.35 8.90
N LEU A 42 -14.06 1.77 8.51
CA LEU A 42 -13.98 0.60 7.66
C LEU A 42 -13.54 -0.59 8.50
N ASN A 43 -14.12 -1.76 8.23
CA ASN A 43 -13.80 -2.97 8.99
C ASN A 43 -12.43 -3.55 8.64
N LEU A 44 -11.92 -3.27 7.43
CA LEU A 44 -10.60 -3.70 7.01
C LEU A 44 -9.99 -2.69 6.03
N VAL A 45 -8.76 -2.27 6.31
CA VAL A 45 -7.88 -1.56 5.38
C VAL A 45 -6.55 -2.29 5.32
N ALA A 46 -6.16 -2.72 4.11
CA ALA A 46 -4.91 -3.44 3.89
C ALA A 46 -4.14 -2.86 2.70
N MET A 47 -2.89 -2.46 2.91
CA MET A 47 -2.04 -1.88 1.85
C MET A 47 -0.64 -2.45 1.92
N ALA A 48 0.12 -2.32 0.84
CA ALA A 48 1.47 -2.85 0.78
C ALA A 48 2.56 -1.78 0.95
N VAL A 49 3.73 -2.22 1.41
CA VAL A 49 5.02 -1.56 1.23
C VAL A 49 5.83 -2.47 0.29
N GLN A 50 6.04 -2.01 -0.94
CA GLN A 50 6.73 -2.78 -1.98
C GLN A 50 8.23 -2.50 -2.02
N GLU A 51 8.96 -3.36 -2.73
CA GLU A 51 10.41 -3.29 -2.96
C GLU A 51 10.93 -1.88 -3.30
N PRO A 52 10.41 -1.17 -4.32
CA PRO A 52 10.95 0.14 -4.68
C PRO A 52 10.78 1.15 -3.54
N THR A 53 9.68 1.05 -2.80
CA THR A 53 9.32 1.95 -1.71
C THR A 53 10.33 1.91 -0.56
N LEU A 54 10.96 0.76 -0.31
CA LEU A 54 11.99 0.60 0.73
C LEU A 54 13.28 1.40 0.45
N SER A 55 13.49 1.81 -0.80
CA SER A 55 14.63 2.64 -1.22
C SER A 55 14.35 4.15 -1.17
N PHE A 56 13.11 4.55 -0.88
CA PHE A 56 12.73 5.96 -0.90
C PHE A 56 13.29 6.71 0.30
N ILE A 57 13.70 7.96 0.02
CA ILE A 57 14.25 8.87 1.02
C ILE A 57 13.12 9.68 1.63
N ASN A 58 13.07 9.71 2.97
CA ASN A 58 12.21 10.61 3.69
C ASN A 58 12.69 12.06 3.46
N PRO A 59 11.88 12.94 2.87
CA PRO A 59 12.28 14.32 2.60
C PRO A 59 12.55 15.13 3.87
N GLN A 60 12.02 14.74 5.02
CA GLN A 60 12.21 15.41 6.32
C GLN A 60 13.55 15.02 6.96
N THR A 61 13.86 13.72 7.02
CA THR A 61 15.07 13.21 7.71
C THR A 61 16.27 13.06 6.79
N LYS A 62 16.07 13.14 5.46
CA LYS A 62 17.08 12.91 4.40
C LYS A 62 17.70 11.51 4.44
N LYS A 63 17.07 10.56 5.11
CA LYS A 63 17.46 9.15 5.20
C LYS A 63 16.40 8.26 4.56
N PRO A 64 16.72 7.01 4.19
CA PRO A 64 15.70 6.03 3.81
C PRO A 64 14.61 5.94 4.88
N PHE A 65 13.36 5.79 4.46
CA PHE A 65 12.27 5.53 5.41
C PHE A 65 12.56 4.27 6.21
N THR A 66 12.33 4.36 7.51
CA THR A 66 12.37 3.25 8.45
C THR A 66 11.05 2.48 8.43
N ARG A 67 11.09 1.21 8.84
CA ARG A 67 9.88 0.42 9.06
C ARG A 67 8.90 1.13 10.00
N GLN A 68 9.39 1.78 11.05
CA GLN A 68 8.55 2.49 12.02
C GLN A 68 7.80 3.66 11.37
N GLU A 69 8.46 4.46 10.53
CA GLU A 69 7.80 5.57 9.82
C GLU A 69 6.67 5.07 8.90
N PHE A 70 6.90 3.97 8.17
CA PHE A 70 5.85 3.33 7.37
C PHE A 70 4.68 2.82 8.22
N THR A 71 4.98 2.06 9.29
CA THR A 71 3.96 1.50 10.18
C THR A 71 3.13 2.60 10.83
N GLN A 72 3.80 3.62 11.38
CA GLN A 72 3.13 4.74 12.03
C GLN A 72 2.20 5.47 11.06
N PHE A 73 2.68 5.81 9.86
CA PHE A 73 1.85 6.47 8.87
C PHE A 73 0.64 5.60 8.44
N ALA A 74 0.86 4.31 8.23
CA ALA A 74 -0.20 3.39 7.83
C ALA A 74 -1.28 3.25 8.92
N GLU A 75 -0.89 2.99 10.16
CA GLU A 75 -1.84 2.73 11.25
C GLU A 75 -2.47 4.03 11.77
N GLU A 76 -1.65 5.07 11.98
CA GLU A 76 -2.10 6.30 12.63
C GLU A 76 -2.72 7.29 11.65
N TYR A 77 -2.25 7.37 10.40
CA TYR A 77 -2.82 8.32 9.43
C TYR A 77 -3.84 7.65 8.51
N LEU A 78 -3.49 6.52 7.88
CA LEU A 78 -4.35 5.85 6.89
C LEU A 78 -5.44 4.95 7.52
N GLY A 79 -5.22 4.44 8.73
CA GLY A 79 -6.14 3.52 9.40
C GLY A 79 -6.00 2.07 8.95
N ASN A 80 -4.81 1.67 8.48
CA ASN A 80 -4.52 0.29 8.09
C ASN A 80 -4.63 -0.67 9.28
N ASN A 81 -5.22 -1.84 9.03
CA ASN A 81 -5.19 -2.98 9.94
C ASN A 81 -4.08 -3.97 9.56
N ILE A 82 -3.76 -4.06 8.26
CA ILE A 82 -2.77 -4.98 7.72
C ILE A 82 -1.82 -4.19 6.80
N ILE A 83 -0.52 -4.47 6.95
CA ILE A 83 0.51 -3.99 6.06
C ILE A 83 1.19 -5.20 5.43
N PHE A 84 1.10 -5.32 4.10
CA PHE A 84 1.82 -6.33 3.34
C PHE A 84 3.23 -5.84 3.03
N TRP A 85 4.23 -6.59 3.47
CA TRP A 85 5.63 -6.24 3.22
C TRP A 85 6.21 -7.15 2.14
N SER A 86 6.77 -6.57 1.09
CA SER A 86 7.58 -7.31 0.13
C SER A 86 8.96 -6.69 0.03
N THR A 87 9.97 -7.43 0.49
CA THR A 87 11.37 -7.04 0.35
C THR A 87 11.97 -7.52 -0.95
N ARG A 88 11.45 -8.61 -1.56
CA ARG A 88 11.88 -9.25 -2.82
C ARG A 88 10.76 -10.09 -3.45
N SER A 89 10.62 -10.06 -4.77
CA SER A 89 9.61 -10.79 -5.55
C SER A 89 10.27 -11.70 -6.58
N LEU A 90 10.95 -12.75 -6.10
CA LEU A 90 11.90 -13.55 -6.89
C LEU A 90 11.31 -14.18 -8.17
N TRP A 91 10.05 -14.62 -8.14
CA TRP A 91 9.41 -15.22 -9.32
C TRP A 91 9.13 -14.20 -10.44
N LEU A 92 8.94 -12.91 -10.10
CA LEU A 92 8.81 -11.81 -11.08
C LEU A 92 10.15 -11.33 -11.63
N SER A 93 11.25 -11.65 -10.95
CA SER A 93 12.61 -11.29 -11.41
C SER A 93 13.14 -12.20 -12.53
N ARG A 94 12.49 -13.35 -12.77
CA ARG A 94 12.78 -14.20 -13.91
C ARG A 94 12.15 -13.60 -15.17
N LYS A 95 12.96 -13.15 -16.13
CA LYS A 95 12.53 -13.09 -17.53
C LYS A 95 12.19 -14.51 -17.95
N TYR A 96 10.93 -14.91 -17.82
CA TYR A 96 10.43 -16.08 -18.53
C TYR A 96 10.47 -15.71 -20.01
N TYR A 97 11.49 -16.19 -20.72
CA TYR A 97 11.30 -16.48 -22.13
C TYR A 97 10.21 -17.54 -22.15
N TRP A 98 9.03 -17.18 -22.64
CA TRP A 98 7.96 -18.14 -22.84
C TRP A 98 8.51 -19.33 -23.64
N ASN A 99 8.50 -20.52 -23.04
CA ASN A 99 8.90 -21.76 -23.67
C ASN A 99 7.63 -22.60 -23.86
N PRO A 100 7.14 -22.79 -25.10
CA PRO A 100 5.92 -23.56 -25.35
C PRO A 100 5.97 -25.02 -24.87
N ALA A 101 7.16 -25.54 -24.54
CA ALA A 101 7.30 -26.90 -24.03
C ALA A 101 6.88 -27.06 -22.55
N ASP A 102 6.75 -25.97 -21.78
CA ASP A 102 6.45 -26.03 -20.34
C ASP A 102 4.93 -26.21 -20.06
N ASP A 103 4.08 -26.04 -21.08
CA ASP A 103 2.60 -26.18 -21.01
C ASP A 103 2.10 -27.56 -21.48
N LEU A 104 3.01 -28.52 -21.71
CA LEU A 104 2.68 -29.91 -22.04
C LEU A 104 3.04 -30.83 -20.85
N CYS A 105 2.29 -30.72 -19.76
CA CYS A 105 2.13 -31.75 -18.71
C CYS A 105 0.75 -31.63 -18.08
#